data_AF-C7H8I2-F1
#
_entry.id   AF-C7H8I2-F1
#
_cell.length_a   1.000
_cell.length_b   1.000
_cell.length_c   1.000
_cell.angle_alpha   90.00
_cell.angle_beta   90.00
_cell.angle_gamma   90.00
#
_symmetry.space_group_name_H-M   'P 1'
#
loop_
_entity.id
_entity.type
_entity.pdbx_description
1 polymer ?
#
loop_
_entity_poly.entity_id
_entity_poly.type
_entity_poly.pdbx_seq_one_letter_code
_entity_poly.pdbx_strand_id
1 'polypeptide(L)'
;MPFDLAFFRTPFALDHQNVYWTLALGVLAMAGLKHFEKPDGSASWKGLLCAAGCTLAALLACTDYDGSGVLIICALYLTRGDRKRQCIVGALLFLFELTAPLAFVLVWFYNGQRGACSPLQKKAFYWFYPVHLSVLAAVTNLIL
;
A
#
# COMPACT_ATOMS: atom_id res chain seq x y z
N MET A 1 13.39 -5.08 -12.00
CA MET A 1 14.32 -4.29 -12.86
C MET A 1 14.72 -2.96 -12.22
N PRO A 2 14.02 -1.80 -12.28
CA PRO A 2 14.55 -0.57 -11.66
C PRO A 2 14.62 -0.66 -10.13
N PHE A 3 13.62 -1.28 -9.51
CA PHE A 3 13.60 -1.60 -8.08
C PHE A 3 14.77 -2.50 -7.70
N ASP A 4 14.94 -3.62 -8.40
CA ASP A 4 15.97 -4.62 -8.13
C ASP A 4 17.38 -4.02 -8.25
N LEU A 5 17.60 -3.18 -9.27
CA LEU A 5 18.85 -2.46 -9.46
C LEU A 5 19.10 -1.44 -8.34
N ALA A 6 18.07 -0.73 -7.89
CA ALA A 6 18.21 0.30 -6.85
C ALA A 6 18.59 -0.29 -5.49
N PHE A 7 18.02 -1.43 -5.11
CA PHE A 7 18.17 -1.99 -3.77
C PHE A 7 19.10 -3.19 -3.69
N PHE A 8 19.13 -4.05 -4.72
CA PHE A 8 19.90 -5.30 -4.72
C PHE A 8 21.09 -5.28 -5.68
N ARG A 9 21.28 -4.20 -6.46
CA ARG A 9 22.35 -4.05 -7.47
C ARG A 9 22.40 -5.20 -8.49
N THR A 10 21.26 -5.87 -8.72
CA THR A 10 21.10 -6.91 -9.74
C THR A 10 19.90 -6.59 -10.62
N PRO A 11 19.90 -6.98 -11.91
CA PRO A 11 18.76 -6.71 -12.79
C PRO A 11 17.49 -7.47 -12.39
N PHE A 12 17.67 -8.63 -11.75
CA PHE A 12 16.61 -9.55 -11.32
C PHE A 12 16.93 -10.09 -9.93
N ALA A 13 16.15 -9.68 -8.93
CA ALA A 13 16.15 -10.25 -7.60
C ALA A 13 14.89 -11.10 -7.43
N LEU A 14 15.00 -12.42 -7.58
CA LEU A 14 13.84 -13.32 -7.55
C LEU A 14 13.23 -13.46 -6.15
N ASP A 15 14.03 -13.19 -5.12
CA ASP A 15 13.64 -13.33 -3.72
C ASP A 15 12.79 -12.17 -3.18
N HIS A 16 12.63 -11.09 -3.96
CA HIS A 16 11.91 -9.89 -3.54
C HIS A 16 10.97 -9.37 -4.63
N GLN A 17 9.79 -8.91 -4.23
CA GLN A 17 8.80 -8.36 -5.13
C GLN A 17 8.47 -6.91 -4.77
N ASN A 18 8.37 -6.03 -5.76
CA ASN A 18 8.13 -4.61 -5.53
C ASN A 18 6.74 -4.30 -4.91
N VAL A 19 6.56 -3.07 -4.44
CA VAL A 19 5.33 -2.59 -3.77
C VAL A 19 4.04 -2.79 -4.58
N TYR A 20 4.11 -2.83 -5.92
CA TYR A 20 2.89 -3.04 -6.72
C TYR A 20 2.27 -4.40 -6.47
N TRP A 21 3.06 -5.42 -6.10
CA TRP A 21 2.54 -6.73 -5.72
C TRP A 21 1.78 -6.68 -4.40
N THR A 22 2.33 -6.00 -3.38
CA THR A 22 1.61 -5.76 -2.11
C THR A 22 0.30 -5.02 -2.37
N LEU A 23 0.32 -3.97 -3.20
CA LEU A 23 -0.87 -3.19 -3.55
C LEU A 23 -1.90 -4.02 -4.32
N ALA A 24 -1.47 -4.83 -5.29
CA ALA A 24 -2.35 -5.71 -6.05
C ALA A 24 -3.06 -6.71 -5.13
N LEU A 25 -2.32 -7.35 -4.22
CA LEU A 25 -2.87 -8.26 -3.21
C LEU A 25 -3.78 -7.53 -2.22
N GLY A 26 -3.45 -6.30 -1.82
CA GLY A 26 -4.31 -5.45 -1.02
C GLY A 26 -5.65 -5.12 -1.70
N VAL A 27 -5.63 -4.81 -3.00
CA VAL A 27 -6.84 -4.58 -3.79
C VAL A 27 -7.67 -5.86 -3.91
N LEU A 28 -7.05 -7.00 -4.15
CA LEU A 28 -7.73 -8.30 -4.17
C LEU A 28 -8.37 -8.62 -2.81
N ALA A 29 -7.66 -8.36 -1.71
CA ALA A 29 -8.19 -8.51 -0.36
C ALA A 29 -9.41 -7.61 -0.12
N MET A 30 -9.33 -6.33 -0.50
CA MET A 30 -10.47 -5.40 -0.40
C MET A 30 -11.65 -5.85 -1.28
N ALA A 31 -11.39 -6.35 -2.48
CA ALA A 31 -12.43 -6.88 -3.36
C ALA A 31 -13.13 -8.09 -2.74
N GLY A 32 -12.38 -9.01 -2.12
CA GLY A 32 -12.93 -10.14 -1.38
C GLY A 32 -13.75 -9.72 -0.15
N LEU A 33 -13.23 -8.77 0.64
CA LEU A 33 -13.95 -8.20 1.79
C LEU A 33 -15.27 -7.55 1.38
N LYS A 34 -15.27 -6.83 0.24
CA LYS A 34 -16.48 -6.21 -0.32
C LYS A 34 -17.46 -7.23 -0.90
N HIS A 35 -16.97 -8.23 -1.62
CA HIS A 35 -17.83 -9.21 -2.28
C HIS A 35 -18.61 -10.07 -1.28
N PHE A 36 -18.00 -10.40 -0.14
CA PHE A 36 -18.63 -11.15 0.95
C PHE A 36 -19.12 -10.24 2.09
N GLU A 37 -19.27 -8.94 1.87
CA GLU A 37 -19.75 -8.01 2.90
C GLU A 37 -21.17 -8.38 3.34
N LYS A 38 -21.43 -8.35 4.66
CA LYS A 38 -22.76 -8.64 5.20
C LYS A 38 -23.70 -7.44 5.03
N PRO A 39 -25.03 -7.62 5.13
CA PRO A 39 -26.00 -6.53 5.01
C PRO A 39 -25.82 -5.40 6.03
N ASP A 40 -25.21 -5.69 7.19
CA ASP A 40 -24.88 -4.72 8.24
C ASP A 40 -23.59 -3.93 7.98
N GLY A 41 -22.91 -4.17 6.85
CA GLY A 41 -21.62 -3.56 6.52
C GLY A 41 -20.41 -4.18 7.25
N SER A 42 -20.62 -5.26 8.02
CA SER A 42 -19.53 -5.98 8.68
C SER A 42 -18.87 -7.00 7.74
N ALA A 43 -17.59 -7.30 8.00
CA ALA A 43 -16.88 -8.31 7.22
C ALA A 43 -17.42 -9.72 7.52
N SER A 44 -17.72 -10.49 6.48
CA SER A 44 -18.00 -11.92 6.62
C SER A 44 -16.72 -12.72 6.79
N TRP A 45 -16.83 -13.90 7.41
CA TRP A 45 -15.73 -14.84 7.58
C TRP A 45 -15.09 -15.24 6.23
N LYS A 46 -15.88 -15.34 5.15
CA LYS A 46 -15.37 -15.61 3.79
C LYS A 46 -14.51 -14.46 3.25
N GLY A 47 -14.91 -13.22 3.53
CA GLY A 47 -14.13 -12.03 3.20
C GLY A 47 -12.84 -11.96 4.00
N LEU A 48 -12.90 -12.25 5.30
CA LEU A 48 -11.71 -12.33 6.16
C LEU A 48 -10.77 -13.46 5.72
N LEU A 49 -11.30 -14.61 5.31
CA LEU A 49 -10.51 -15.71 4.77
C LEU A 49 -9.80 -15.31 3.47
N CYS A 50 -10.48 -14.58 2.58
CA CYS A 50 -9.87 -14.05 1.36
C CYS A 50 -8.74 -13.06 1.69
N ALA A 51 -8.98 -12.13 2.62
CA ALA A 51 -7.96 -11.19 3.07
C ALA A 51 -6.76 -11.89 3.74
N ALA A 52 -7.00 -12.93 4.54
CA ALA A 52 -5.95 -13.77 5.13
C ALA A 52 -5.15 -14.50 4.06
N GLY A 53 -5.81 -15.04 3.03
CA GLY A 53 -5.16 -15.66 1.87
C GLY A 53 -4.25 -14.68 1.11
N CYS A 54 -4.72 -13.47 0.84
CA CYS A 54 -3.91 -12.42 0.20
C CYS A 54 -2.73 -11.98 1.08
N THR A 55 -2.93 -11.92 2.40
CA THR A 55 -1.87 -11.60 3.38
C THR A 55 -0.79 -12.68 3.38
N LEU A 56 -1.18 -13.96 3.42
CA LEU A 56 -0.26 -15.08 3.34
C LEU A 56 0.48 -15.11 1.99
N ALA A 57 -0.22 -14.86 0.89
CA ALA A 57 0.40 -14.77 -0.43
C ALA A 57 1.45 -13.65 -0.49
N ALA A 58 1.18 -12.49 0.11
CA ALA A 58 2.12 -11.37 0.14
C ALA A 58 3.36 -11.68 0.98
N LEU A 59 3.21 -12.43 2.08
CA LEU A 59 4.31 -12.91 2.90
C LEU A 59 5.15 -13.98 2.17
N LEU A 60 4.51 -14.96 1.53
CA LEU A 60 5.21 -16.03 0.81
C LEU A 60 5.90 -15.54 -0.45
N ALA A 61 5.37 -14.49 -1.08
CA ALA A 61 5.96 -13.86 -2.25
C ALA A 61 7.02 -12.81 -1.91
N CYS A 62 7.36 -12.62 -0.62
CA CYS A 62 8.35 -11.65 -0.14
C CYS A 62 8.16 -10.27 -0.79
N THR A 63 6.92 -9.77 -0.76
CA THR A 63 6.61 -8.44 -1.32
C THR A 63 7.23 -7.34 -0.46
N ASP A 64 7.40 -6.15 -1.02
CA ASP A 64 8.11 -5.01 -0.39
C ASP A 64 7.65 -4.69 1.05
N TYR A 65 6.37 -4.92 1.37
CA TYR A 65 5.82 -4.79 2.72
C TYR A 65 5.24 -6.10 3.30
N ASP A 66 5.50 -7.23 2.64
CA ASP A 66 4.98 -8.56 2.98
C ASP A 66 3.47 -8.57 3.26
N GLY A 67 3.02 -9.50 4.10
CA GLY A 67 1.66 -9.53 4.62
C GLY A 67 1.29 -8.29 5.44
N SER A 68 2.27 -7.59 6.05
CA SER A 68 1.99 -6.43 6.90
C SER A 68 1.34 -5.29 6.10
N GLY A 69 1.79 -5.04 4.87
CA GLY A 69 1.19 -4.05 3.98
C GLY A 69 -0.26 -4.38 3.64
N VAL A 70 -0.56 -5.64 3.34
CA VAL A 70 -1.93 -6.11 3.04
C VAL A 70 -2.83 -5.97 4.28
N LEU A 71 -2.32 -6.30 5.48
CA LEU A 71 -3.06 -6.15 6.73
C LEU A 71 -3.42 -4.70 7.00
N ILE A 72 -2.49 -3.77 6.81
CA ILE A 72 -2.74 -2.34 6.98
C ILE A 72 -3.80 -1.85 5.99
N ILE A 73 -3.73 -2.25 4.71
CA ILE A 73 -4.75 -1.93 3.71
C ILE A 73 -6.13 -2.44 4.16
N CYS A 74 -6.20 -3.68 4.65
CA CYS A 74 -7.45 -4.27 5.15
C CYS A 74 -7.99 -3.50 6.36
N ALA A 75 -7.14 -3.14 7.33
CA ALA A 75 -7.54 -2.40 8.52
C ALA A 75 -8.07 -1.00 8.17
N LEU A 76 -7.40 -0.28 7.26
CA LEU A 76 -7.87 1.01 6.75
C LEU A 76 -9.17 0.86 5.96
N TYR A 77 -9.35 -0.24 5.21
CA TYR A 77 -10.60 -0.52 4.48
C TYR A 77 -11.77 -0.82 5.43
N LEU A 78 -11.55 -1.59 6.49
CA LEU A 78 -12.59 -1.94 7.45
C LEU A 78 -13.02 -0.75 8.31
N THR A 79 -12.12 0.21 8.54
CA THR A 79 -12.40 1.44 9.29
C THR A 79 -12.89 2.60 8.41
N ARG A 80 -13.05 2.39 7.09
CA ARG A 80 -13.41 3.44 6.10
C ARG A 80 -14.71 4.19 6.39
N GLY A 81 -15.62 3.60 7.19
CA GLY A 81 -16.89 4.23 7.55
C GLY A 81 -16.76 5.41 8.50
N ASP A 82 -15.69 5.48 9.30
CA ASP A 82 -15.42 6.60 10.22
C ASP A 82 -13.97 7.06 10.05
N ARG A 83 -13.81 8.27 9.50
CA ARG A 83 -12.50 8.86 9.20
C ARG A 83 -11.63 9.05 10.44
N LYS A 84 -12.21 9.42 11.58
CA LYS A 84 -11.44 9.64 12.82
C LYS A 84 -10.89 8.31 13.31
N ARG A 85 -11.73 7.28 13.33
CA ARG A 85 -11.32 5.92 13.66
C ARG A 85 -10.26 5.40 12.69
N GLN A 86 -10.43 5.61 11.40
CA GLN A 86 -9.44 5.24 10.37
C GLN A 86 -8.10 5.93 10.60
N CYS A 87 -8.09 7.22 10.96
CA CYS A 87 -6.86 7.95 11.24
C CYS A 87 -6.14 7.44 12.50
N ILE A 88 -6.88 7.15 13.58
CA ILE A 88 -6.30 6.58 14.81
C ILE A 88 -5.72 5.20 14.54
N VAL A 89 -6.49 4.32 13.91
CA VAL A 89 -6.04 2.95 13.59
C VAL A 89 -4.84 3.01 12.64
N GLY A 90 -4.89 3.86 11.62
CA GLY A 90 -3.78 4.07 10.70
C GLY A 90 -2.52 4.58 11.40
N ALA A 91 -2.62 5.64 12.20
CA ALA A 91 -1.48 6.19 12.94
C ALA A 91 -0.85 5.16 13.89
N LEU A 92 -1.68 4.34 14.57
CA LEU A 92 -1.19 3.26 15.44
C LEU A 92 -0.47 2.16 14.65
N LEU A 93 -1.04 1.73 13.53
CA LEU A 93 -0.44 0.71 12.68
C LEU A 93 0.88 1.15 12.07
N PHE A 94 1.04 2.46 11.84
CA PHE A 94 2.25 3.06 11.26
C PHE A 94 3.22 3.64 12.31
N LEU A 95 3.09 3.34 13.61
CA LEU A 95 4.01 3.87 14.63
C LEU A 95 5.48 3.50 14.42
N PHE A 96 5.75 2.45 13.64
CA PHE A 96 7.10 2.05 13.26
C PHE A 96 7.76 3.01 12.24
N GLU A 97 6.96 3.84 11.56
CA GLU A 97 7.43 4.84 10.59
C GLU A 97 7.08 6.25 11.07
N LEU A 98 8.03 7.01 11.63
CA LEU A 98 7.75 8.30 12.29
C LEU A 98 6.99 9.30 11.39
N THR A 99 7.25 9.28 10.08
CA THR A 99 6.64 10.22 9.12
C THR A 99 5.20 9.84 8.73
N ALA A 100 4.82 8.56 8.86
CA ALA A 100 3.52 8.07 8.41
C ALA A 100 2.35 8.52 9.33
N PRO A 101 2.45 8.50 10.68
CA PRO A 101 1.46 9.10 11.57
C PRO A 101 1.18 10.57 11.29
N LEU A 102 2.18 11.35 10.86
CA LEU A 102 2.01 12.76 10.51
C LEU A 102 1.07 12.92 9.30
N ALA A 103 1.10 12.01 8.33
CA ALA A 103 0.19 12.02 7.20
C ALA A 103 -1.28 11.89 7.64
N PHE A 104 -1.55 11.12 8.71
CA PHE A 104 -2.92 10.97 9.23
C PHE A 104 -3.46 12.25 9.88
N VAL A 105 -2.60 13.18 10.31
CA VAL A 105 -3.04 14.53 10.74
C VAL A 105 -3.66 15.27 9.56
N LEU A 106 -3.04 15.21 8.38
CA LEU A 106 -3.59 15.83 7.16
C LEU A 106 -4.88 15.12 6.72
N VAL A 107 -4.93 13.79 6.81
CA VAL A 107 -6.14 13.01 6.48
C VAL A 107 -7.30 13.31 7.44
N TRP A 108 -7.00 13.61 8.71
CA TRP A 108 -8.02 13.99 9.71
C TRP A 108 -8.82 15.23 9.27
N PHE A 109 -8.13 16.22 8.72
CA PHE A 109 -8.74 17.47 8.22
C PHE A 109 -9.20 17.38 6.76
N TYR A 110 -9.03 16.23 6.11
CA TYR A 110 -9.48 16.04 4.73
C TYR A 110 -11.00 16.12 4.64
N ASN A 111 -11.52 16.87 3.67
CA ASN A 111 -12.96 17.08 3.47
C ASN A 111 -13.65 15.92 2.74
N GLY A 112 -12.91 14.93 2.24
CA GLY A 112 -13.47 13.79 1.49
C GLY A 112 -13.73 14.08 0.01
N GLN A 113 -13.51 15.31 -0.46
CA GLN A 113 -13.69 15.69 -1.86
C GLN A 113 -12.37 15.59 -2.61
N ARG A 114 -12.42 15.05 -3.82
CA ARG A 114 -11.27 15.00 -4.71
C ARG A 114 -10.81 16.43 -5.03
N GLY A 115 -9.56 16.75 -4.70
CA GLY A 115 -8.95 18.03 -5.04
C GLY A 115 -8.72 18.22 -6.55
N ALA A 116 -8.24 19.40 -6.94
CA ALA A 116 -7.88 19.69 -8.33
C ALA A 116 -6.81 18.71 -8.83
N CYS A 117 -7.11 17.99 -9.90
CA CYS A 117 -6.18 17.08 -10.57
C CYS A 117 -6.07 17.47 -12.05
N SER A 118 -5.20 18.43 -12.35
CA SER A 118 -4.87 18.74 -13.74
C SER A 118 -4.27 17.51 -14.46
N PRO A 119 -4.42 17.38 -15.79
CA PRO A 119 -3.80 16.29 -16.54
C PRO A 119 -2.28 16.19 -16.32
N LEU A 120 -1.61 17.34 -16.19
CA LEU A 120 -0.18 17.42 -15.93
C LEU A 120 0.19 16.84 -14.56
N GLN A 121 -0.53 17.21 -13.49
CA GLN A 121 -0.30 16.69 -12.13
C GLN A 121 -0.47 15.18 -12.08
N LYS A 122 -1.51 14.63 -12.73
CA LYS A 122 -1.72 13.18 -12.81
C LYS A 122 -0.53 12.47 -13.46
N LYS A 123 -0.05 13.01 -14.59
CA LYS A 123 1.13 12.46 -15.28
C LYS A 123 2.37 12.53 -14.39
N ALA A 124 2.60 13.66 -13.73
CA ALA A 124 3.72 13.83 -12.80
C ALA A 124 3.70 12.80 -11.66
N PHE A 125 2.56 12.63 -10.97
CA PHE A 125 2.44 11.65 -9.87
C PHE A 125 2.59 10.20 -10.35
N TYR A 126 2.10 9.87 -11.55
CA TYR A 126 2.24 8.52 -12.09
C TYR A 126 3.69 8.21 -12.47
N TRP A 127 4.38 9.16 -13.09
CA TRP A 127 5.79 9.01 -13.47
C TRP A 127 6.76 9.13 -12.30
N PHE A 128 6.33 9.73 -11.18
CA PHE A 128 7.16 9.85 -9.99
C PHE A 128 7.75 8.50 -9.58
N TYR A 129 6.93 7.44 -9.55
CA TYR A 129 7.37 6.12 -9.11
C TYR A 129 8.53 5.52 -9.93
N PRO A 130 8.40 5.29 -11.25
CA PRO A 130 9.50 4.75 -12.04
C PRO A 130 10.72 5.68 -12.10
N VAL A 131 10.52 7.01 -12.13
CA VAL A 131 11.62 7.97 -12.27
C VAL A 131 12.50 8.00 -11.02
N HIS A 132 11.94 8.11 -9.82
CA HIS A 132 12.77 8.18 -8.61
C HIS A 132 13.54 6.86 -8.39
N LEU A 133 12.94 5.70 -8.69
CA LEU A 133 13.63 4.42 -8.65
C LEU A 133 14.77 4.33 -9.67
N SER A 134 14.58 4.81 -10.89
CA SER A 134 15.65 4.85 -11.89
C SER A 134 16.81 5.76 -11.47
N VAL A 135 16.51 6.90 -10.84
CA VAL A 135 17.53 7.80 -10.28
C VAL A 135 18.29 7.11 -9.15
N LEU A 136 17.59 6.46 -8.21
CA LEU A 136 18.24 5.70 -7.13
C LEU A 136 19.10 4.58 -7.69
N ALA A 137 18.61 3.81 -8.67
CA ALA A 137 19.39 2.78 -9.34
C ALA A 137 20.66 3.34 -10.00
N ALA A 138 20.56 4.48 -10.69
CA ALA A 138 21.72 5.12 -11.29
C ALA A 138 22.75 5.55 -10.22
N VAL A 139 22.32 6.20 -9.15
CA VAL A 139 23.22 6.62 -8.05
C VAL A 139 23.88 5.41 -7.40
N THR A 140 23.10 4.39 -7.02
CA THR A 140 23.60 3.22 -6.30
C THR A 140 24.55 2.34 -7.12
N ASN A 141 24.43 2.31 -8.45
CA ASN A 141 25.25 1.45 -9.31
C ASN A 141 26.40 2.19 -10.02
N LEU A 142 26.32 3.53 -10.16
CA LEU A 142 27.35 4.32 -10.85
C LEU A 142 28.23 5.15 -9.91
N ILE A 143 27.72 5.52 -8.73
CA ILE A 143 28.41 6.41 -7.79
C ILE A 143 28.89 5.66 -6.55
N LEU A 144 28.07 4.71 -6.04
CA LEU A 144 28.33 3.90 -4.84
C LEU A 144 28.68 2.46 -5.19
#